data_AF-A0A431L7Y0-F1
#
_entry.id   AF-A0A431L7Y0-F1
#
_cell.length_a   1.000
_cell.length_b   1.000
_cell.length_c   1.000
_cell.angle_alpha   90.00
_cell.angle_beta   90.00
_cell.angle_gamma   90.00
#
_symmetry.space_group_name_H-M   'P 1'
#
loop_
_entity.id
_entity.type
_entity.pdbx_description
1 polymer ?
#
loop_
_entity_poly.entity_id
_entity_poly.type
_entity_poly.pdbx_seq_one_letter_code
_entity_poly.pdbx_strand_id
1 'polypeptide(L)'
;MSTPVNHITTPAGLVLAVCLICSRRSKGTKPDKDGEPQLFGLPKGWSQAPFPAHYEHKDGSRGSTYTCPACNKRLRKGETLRMRNGSGPTVRNAT
;
A
#
# COMPACT_ATOMS: atom_id res chain seq x y z
N MET A 1 -12.77 -15.69 1.76
CA MET A 1 -11.46 -15.05 1.47
C MET A 1 -11.28 -13.90 2.45
N SER A 2 -10.08 -13.71 3.02
CA SER A 2 -9.82 -12.62 3.96
C SER A 2 -9.73 -11.26 3.25
N THR A 3 -10.29 -10.21 3.83
CA THR A 3 -10.21 -8.84 3.33
C THR A 3 -8.75 -8.39 3.19
N PRO A 4 -8.33 -7.83 2.04
CA PRO A 4 -7.00 -7.25 1.86
C PRO A 4 -6.73 -6.15 2.88
N VAL A 5 -5.48 -6.05 3.31
CA VAL A 5 -5.01 -4.99 4.22
C VAL A 5 -3.97 -4.12 3.53
N ASN A 6 -4.01 -2.83 3.82
CA ASN A 6 -3.03 -1.87 3.29
C ASN A 6 -1.79 -1.73 4.17
N HIS A 7 -1.92 -2.07 5.44
CA HIS A 7 -0.81 -2.11 6.38
C HIS A 7 -1.02 -3.22 7.42
N ILE A 8 0.05 -3.58 8.15
CA ILE A 8 0.03 -4.59 9.21
C ILE A 8 0.75 -4.03 10.43
N THR A 9 0.08 -4.04 11.58
CA THR A 9 0.70 -3.71 12.87
C THR A 9 1.37 -4.95 13.46
N THR A 10 2.62 -4.80 13.87
CA THR A 10 3.41 -5.86 14.53
C THR A 10 3.18 -5.85 16.04
N PRO A 11 3.49 -6.96 16.75
CA PRO A 11 3.47 -7.00 18.21
C PRO A 11 4.38 -5.94 18.86
N ALA A 12 5.46 -5.53 18.18
CA ALA A 12 6.37 -4.49 18.64
C ALA A 12 5.84 -3.05 18.42
N GLY A 13 4.59 -2.88 17.94
CA GLY A 13 3.98 -1.58 17.68
C GLY A 13 4.45 -0.89 16.39
N LEU A 14 5.31 -1.53 15.59
CA LEU A 14 5.67 -1.04 14.26
C LEU A 14 4.62 -1.40 13.23
N VAL A 15 4.48 -0.56 12.20
CA VAL A 15 3.52 -0.76 11.11
C VAL A 15 4.25 -0.98 9.80
N LEU A 16 3.84 -2.01 9.05
CA LEU A 16 4.37 -2.35 7.73
C LEU A 16 3.37 -1.93 6.68
N ALA A 17 3.82 -1.23 5.64
CA ALA A 17 3.02 -1.02 4.44
C ALA A 17 2.90 -2.32 3.63
N VAL A 18 1.74 -2.56 3.02
CA VAL A 18 1.47 -3.70 2.15
C VAL A 18 1.16 -3.18 0.74
N CYS A 19 1.96 -3.61 -0.23
CA CYS A 19 1.79 -3.21 -1.62
C CYS A 19 0.41 -3.62 -2.15
N LEU A 20 -0.33 -2.69 -2.74
CA LEU A 20 -1.66 -2.93 -3.32
C LEU A 20 -1.62 -3.86 -4.55
N ILE A 21 -0.44 -3.97 -5.20
CA ILE A 21 -0.26 -4.70 -6.44
C ILE A 21 0.23 -6.13 -6.20
N CYS A 22 1.23 -6.32 -5.34
CA CYS A 22 1.92 -7.60 -5.19
C CYS A 22 1.97 -8.13 -3.75
N SER A 23 1.27 -7.48 -2.81
CA SER A 23 1.24 -7.84 -1.38
C SER A 23 2.61 -7.86 -0.67
N ARG A 24 3.68 -7.40 -1.34
CA ARG A 24 4.99 -7.22 -0.71
C ARG A 24 4.87 -6.28 0.49
N ARG A 25 5.53 -6.63 1.58
CA ARG A 25 5.54 -5.86 2.83
C ARG A 25 6.79 -4.98 2.92
N SER A 26 6.67 -3.81 3.53
CA SER A 26 7.83 -2.97 3.85
C SER A 26 8.56 -3.49 5.08
N LYS A 27 9.71 -2.87 5.40
CA LYS A 27 10.22 -2.89 6.79
C LYS A 27 9.25 -2.10 7.67
N GLY A 28 9.11 -2.50 8.94
CA GLY A 28 8.27 -1.79 9.90
C GLY A 28 8.78 -0.38 10.19
N THR A 29 7.85 0.57 10.33
CA THR A 29 8.10 1.96 10.72
C THR A 29 7.16 2.35 11.87
N LYS A 30 7.37 3.53 12.46
CA LYS A 30 6.43 4.07 13.46
C LYS A 30 5.06 4.33 12.82
N PRO A 31 3.96 4.10 13.55
CA PRO A 31 2.65 4.56 13.11
C PRO A 31 2.61 6.10 13.07
N ASP A 32 1.80 6.64 12.16
CA ASP A 32 1.37 8.04 12.20
C ASP A 32 0.13 8.22 13.10
N LYS A 33 -0.48 9.41 13.06
CA LYS A 33 -1.65 9.76 13.88
C LYS A 33 -2.89 8.89 13.59
N ASP A 34 -2.96 8.28 12.41
CA ASP A 34 -4.08 7.46 11.96
C ASP A 34 -3.79 5.96 12.14
N GLY A 35 -2.64 5.61 12.75
CA GLY A 35 -2.19 4.22 12.91
C GLY A 35 -1.55 3.64 11.65
N GLU A 36 -1.36 4.45 10.61
CA GLU A 36 -0.80 4.02 9.32
C GLU A 36 0.73 4.11 9.32
N PRO A 37 1.44 3.39 8.43
CA PRO A 37 2.89 3.56 8.29
C PRO A 37 3.27 5.00 7.98
N GLN A 38 4.13 5.60 8.81
CA GLN A 38 4.69 6.92 8.53
C GLN A 38 5.48 6.90 7.22
N LEU A 39 5.02 7.67 6.21
CA LEU A 39 5.58 7.67 4.84
C LEU A 39 7.09 7.88 4.80
N PHE A 40 7.60 8.88 5.51
CA PHE A 40 9.03 9.22 5.53
C PHE A 40 9.89 8.19 6.30
N GLY A 41 9.27 7.29 7.06
CA GLY A 41 9.95 6.17 7.69
C GLY A 41 9.94 4.90 6.84
N LEU A 42 9.22 4.87 5.72
CA LEU A 42 9.25 3.74 4.80
C LEU A 42 10.59 3.69 4.03
N PRO A 43 11.06 2.50 3.64
CA PRO A 43 12.23 2.37 2.79
C PRO A 43 12.10 3.17 1.49
N LYS A 44 13.23 3.68 0.98
CA LYS A 44 13.26 4.49 -0.26
C LYS A 44 12.53 3.80 -1.42
N GLY A 45 11.69 4.56 -2.11
CA GLY A 45 10.98 4.14 -3.33
C GLY A 45 9.57 3.58 -3.07
N TRP A 46 9.16 3.42 -1.81
CA TRP A 46 7.74 3.26 -1.49
C TRP A 46 6.99 4.54 -1.81
N SER A 47 5.75 4.41 -2.29
CA SER A 47 4.82 5.52 -2.44
C SER A 47 3.52 5.23 -1.69
N GLN A 48 2.83 6.31 -1.34
CA GLN A 48 1.53 6.30 -0.69
C GLN A 48 0.55 7.10 -1.53
N ALA A 49 -0.65 6.58 -1.73
CA ALA A 49 -1.81 7.37 -2.09
C ALA A 49 -2.65 7.56 -0.81
N PRO A 50 -2.72 8.79 -0.26
CA PRO A 50 -3.37 9.03 1.02
C PRO A 50 -4.88 8.98 0.90
N PHE A 51 -5.53 8.33 1.86
CA PHE A 51 -6.99 8.30 2.02
C PHE A 51 -7.34 8.43 3.51
N PRO A 52 -8.55 8.88 3.87
CA PRO A 52 -9.01 8.81 5.25
C PRO A 52 -8.90 7.40 5.81
N ALA A 53 -8.49 7.23 7.07
CA ALA A 53 -8.27 5.93 7.70
C ALA A 53 -9.49 4.98 7.61
N HIS A 54 -10.69 5.55 7.62
CA HIS A 54 -11.97 4.82 7.54
C HIS A 54 -12.51 4.68 6.12
N TYR A 55 -11.84 5.23 5.11
CA TYR A 55 -12.25 5.10 3.71
C TYR A 55 -12.13 3.64 3.28
N GLU A 56 -13.22 3.06 2.77
CA GLU A 56 -13.27 1.69 2.30
C GLU A 56 -13.13 1.63 0.78
N HIS A 57 -12.13 0.90 0.31
CA HIS A 57 -11.86 0.66 -1.10
C HIS A 57 -12.79 -0.42 -1.66
N LYS A 58 -12.91 -0.48 -2.98
CA LYS A 58 -13.70 -1.53 -3.66
C LYS A 58 -13.21 -2.95 -3.37
N ASP A 59 -11.94 -3.12 -3.01
CA ASP A 59 -11.37 -4.42 -2.61
C ASP A 59 -11.63 -4.76 -1.12
N GLY A 60 -12.35 -3.89 -0.40
CA GLY A 60 -12.66 -3.99 1.03
C GLY A 60 -11.55 -3.52 1.97
N SER A 61 -10.36 -3.18 1.44
CA SER A 61 -9.30 -2.61 2.27
C SER A 61 -9.67 -1.20 2.74
N ARG A 62 -9.03 -0.74 3.82
CA ARG A 62 -9.27 0.60 4.39
C ARG A 62 -8.01 1.45 4.46
N GLY A 63 -8.19 2.77 4.46
CA GLY A 63 -7.11 3.74 4.63
C GLY A 63 -6.26 3.95 3.39
N SER A 64 -5.08 4.53 3.57
CA SER A 64 -4.12 4.80 2.49
C SER A 64 -3.70 3.52 1.77
N THR A 65 -3.37 3.64 0.48
CA THR A 65 -2.79 2.52 -0.29
C THR A 65 -1.31 2.75 -0.55
N TYR A 66 -0.56 1.66 -0.68
CA TYR A 66 0.89 1.69 -0.81
C TYR A 66 1.37 0.95 -2.04
N THR A 67 2.41 1.45 -2.69
CA THR A 67 3.08 0.77 -3.80
C THR A 67 4.56 0.58 -3.51
N CYS A 68 5.04 -0.66 -3.63
CA CYS A 68 6.44 -0.97 -3.37
C CYS A 68 7.37 -0.47 -4.50
N PRO A 69 8.68 -0.29 -4.24
CA PRO A 69 9.63 0.24 -5.22
C PRO A 69 9.67 -0.54 -6.54
N ALA A 70 9.50 -1.88 -6.47
CA ALA A 70 9.50 -2.74 -7.66
C ALA A 70 8.28 -2.47 -8.55
N CYS A 71 7.09 -2.39 -7.96
CA CYS A 71 5.86 -2.08 -8.70
C CYS A 71 5.86 -0.64 -9.20
N ASN A 72 6.34 0.32 -8.41
CA ASN A 72 6.52 1.71 -8.84
C ASN A 72 7.43 1.81 -10.06
N LYS A 73 8.55 1.07 -10.08
CA LYS A 73 9.46 1.05 -11.24
C LYS A 73 8.76 0.57 -12.51
N ARG A 74 7.89 -0.44 -12.41
CA ARG A 74 7.09 -0.98 -13.53
C ARG A 74 6.04 0.02 -14.00
N LEU A 75 5.28 0.62 -13.08
CA LEU A 75 4.31 1.67 -13.40
C LEU A 75 4.97 2.88 -14.09
N ARG A 76 6.17 3.28 -13.65
CA ARG A 76 6.95 4.36 -14.28
C ARG A 76 7.42 4.04 -15.70
N LYS A 77 7.49 2.76 -16.06
CA LYS A 77 7.75 2.32 -17.44
C LYS A 77 6.48 2.28 -18.31
N GLY A 78 5.33 2.68 -17.77
CA GLY A 78 4.04 2.64 -18.47
C GLY A 78 3.35 1.27 -18.40
N GLU A 79 3.84 0.33 -17.58
CA GLU A 79 3.17 -0.96 -17.44
C GLU A 79 1.83 -0.80 -16.73
N THR A 80 0.86 -1.59 -17.19
CA THR A 80 -0.47 -1.69 -16.60
C THR A 80 -0.51 -2.92 -15.68
N LEU A 81 -0.68 -2.72 -14.38
CA LEU A 81 -0.54 -3.78 -13.37
C LEU A 81 -1.88 -4.13 -12.72
N ARG A 82 -2.13 -5.43 -12.51
CA ARG A 82 -3.31 -5.91 -11.78
C ARG A 82 -3.10 -5.82 -10.27
N MET A 83 -4.14 -5.44 -9.55
CA MET A 83 -4.11 -5.42 -8.08
C MET A 83 -4.03 -6.84 -7.50
N ARG A 84 -3.48 -6.95 -6.29
CA ARG A 84 -3.11 -8.20 -5.60
C ARG A 84 -4.21 -9.25 -5.45
N ASN A 85 -5.49 -8.86 -5.58
CA ASN A 85 -6.63 -9.77 -5.46
C ASN A 85 -7.36 -10.06 -6.78
N GLY A 86 -6.89 -9.54 -7.92
CA GLY A 86 -7.56 -9.75 -9.21
C GLY A 86 -8.94 -9.07 -9.36
N SER A 87 -9.51 -8.56 -8.27
CA SER A 87 -10.82 -7.89 -8.19
C SER A 87 -10.74 -6.36 -8.17
N GLY A 88 -9.55 -5.79 -8.22
CA GLY A 88 -9.33 -4.35 -8.29
C GLY A 88 -9.07 -3.84 -9.71
N PRO A 89 -9.39 -2.56 -10.02
CA PRO A 89 -9.13 -1.96 -11.33
C PRO A 89 -7.63 -1.99 -11.64
N THR A 90 -7.28 -2.06 -12.93
CA THR A 90 -5.87 -2.05 -13.33
C THR A 90 -5.23 -0.70 -12.99
N VAL A 91 -4.05 -0.75 -12.36
CA VAL A 91 -3.31 0.44 -11.95
C VAL A 91 -2.42 0.91 -13.08
N ARG A 92 -2.51 2.22 -13.39
CA ARG A 92 -1.62 2.95 -14.30
C ARG A 92 -1.14 4.22 -13.61
N ASN A 93 0.06 4.69 -13.91
CA ASN A 93 0.45 6.04 -13.51
C ASN A 93 -0.39 7.06 -14.28
N ALA A 94 -0.83 8.12 -13.60
CA ALA A 94 -1.33 9.31 -14.27
C ALA A 94 -0.12 10.01 -14.90
N THR A 95 -0.08 10.02 -16.23
CA THR A 95 0.83 10.85 -17.04
C THR A 95 0.42 12.30 -16.99
#